data_AF-A0A1J5CSN0-F1
#
_entry.id   AF-A0A1J5CSN0-F1
#
_cell.length_a   1.000
_cell.length_b   1.000
_cell.length_c   1.000
_cell.angle_alpha   90.00
_cell.angle_beta   90.00
_cell.angle_gamma   90.00
#
_symmetry.space_group_name_H-M   'P 1'
#
loop_
_entity.id
_entity.type
_entity.pdbx_description
1 polymer ?
#
loop_
_entity_poly.entity_id
_entity_poly.type
_entity_poly.pdbx_seq_one_letter_code
_entity_poly.pdbx_strand_id
1 'polypeptide(L)'
;MLFGAMVALSGFSPAGPSPDLQQYQRLPLSVRLTRLTNAGIGLFNRRRYEDAITVFESIFTLDPKNLGAFFWIRKCRDVLNRERSEWVKADLYRKRGSLTLKESKYDNWVWGPTVGHFEVRYSKPKPYIPPVRMRHSKASDDQIVKAREATVGGDPEKLFELAMLLWSRGEKDPAIDAYESAMEKDPEIAGRDDEGLLATVADELAKELAKGLPSGEAGKQFMQAGRLSRLQGDPQGMIQNLVKAATLDPQLQDKIKNYLEEFVTSGKTAFLMKVPDIFSFRQAYVFEDDEDRLYLKTTFSPGTPFPMAPIDLMFDWTAIKGVDLVASDVLFAIMDPTVKDFTRLWLVPKIKDKAFPTFLAKLRVRVDKDRLSSLDLSNVNVSPDLPDNWCVIVGTDSSFGVGFPTPEFEDSENSLKIKAFQLGRTNGRAPSLTLRDFHIPAQKPLDMWRAIDKVGSGI
;
A
#
# COMPACT_ATOMS: atom_id res chain seq x y z
N MET A 1 -17.37 9.77 60.20
CA MET A 1 -17.49 8.81 59.07
C MET A 1 -16.82 9.45 57.87
N LEU A 2 -15.61 9.01 57.54
CA LEU A 2 -14.79 9.57 56.46
C LEU A 2 -15.28 9.02 55.10
N PHE A 3 -15.55 9.92 54.17
CA PHE A 3 -15.72 9.62 52.75
C PHE A 3 -14.37 9.26 52.13
N GLY A 4 -14.25 8.04 51.60
CA GLY A 4 -13.08 7.56 50.88
C GLY A 4 -13.07 8.06 49.43
N ALA A 5 -12.05 8.83 49.08
CA ALA A 5 -11.78 9.22 47.70
C ALA A 5 -11.23 8.01 46.91
N MET A 6 -12.00 7.57 45.92
CA MET A 6 -11.56 6.62 44.91
C MET A 6 -10.71 7.38 43.87
N VAL A 7 -9.39 7.21 43.92
CA VAL A 7 -8.48 7.71 42.88
C VAL A 7 -8.57 6.75 41.70
N ALA A 8 -9.22 7.20 40.63
CA ALA A 8 -9.18 6.55 39.33
C ALA A 8 -7.75 6.69 38.74
N LEU A 9 -7.03 5.57 38.65
CA LEU A 9 -5.77 5.46 37.91
C LEU A 9 -6.09 5.48 36.40
N SER A 10 -6.13 6.68 35.83
CA SER A 10 -6.13 6.90 34.39
C SER A 10 -4.69 6.96 33.86
N GLY A 11 -4.44 6.21 32.78
CA GLY A 11 -3.40 6.55 31.79
C GLY A 11 -1.98 6.07 32.07
N PHE A 12 -1.70 4.78 31.85
CA PHE A 12 -0.39 4.37 31.34
C PHE A 12 -0.22 4.95 29.92
N SER A 13 0.41 6.13 29.80
CA SER A 13 1.08 6.54 28.57
C SER A 13 2.56 6.16 28.71
N PRO A 14 3.15 5.35 27.83
CA PRO A 14 4.60 5.21 27.78
C PRO A 14 5.17 6.46 27.09
N ALA A 15 5.49 7.47 27.89
CA ALA A 15 6.26 8.63 27.45
C ALA A 15 7.76 8.28 27.45
N GLY A 16 8.18 7.61 26.39
CA GLY A 16 9.56 7.60 25.89
C GLY A 16 9.48 7.73 24.37
N PRO A 17 10.50 8.29 23.69
CA PRO A 17 10.51 8.26 22.23
C PRO A 17 10.52 6.78 21.81
N SER A 18 9.40 6.30 21.29
CA SER A 18 9.38 5.04 20.55
C SER A 18 10.49 5.15 19.50
N PRO A 19 11.35 4.13 19.31
CA PRO A 19 12.23 4.12 18.15
C PRO A 19 11.35 4.33 16.92
N ASP A 20 11.77 5.23 16.03
CA ASP A 20 11.00 5.54 14.84
C ASP A 20 10.97 4.29 13.94
N LEU A 21 9.84 3.58 13.99
CA LEU A 21 9.66 2.35 13.23
C LEU A 21 9.40 2.61 11.75
N GLN A 22 9.28 3.88 11.32
CA GLN A 22 9.13 4.23 9.90
C GLN A 22 10.29 3.69 9.07
N GLN A 23 11.52 3.71 9.60
CA GLN A 23 12.73 3.18 8.96
C GLN A 23 12.63 1.69 8.57
N TYR A 24 11.79 0.93 9.28
CA TYR A 24 11.68 -0.52 9.09
C TYR A 24 10.52 -0.90 8.18
N GLN A 25 9.60 0.01 7.84
CA GLN A 25 8.39 -0.33 7.06
C GLN A 25 8.71 -0.94 5.69
N ARG A 26 9.82 -0.54 5.07
CA ARG A 26 10.24 -0.99 3.73
C ARG A 26 10.85 -2.40 3.71
N LEU A 27 11.28 -2.92 4.87
CA LEU A 27 12.03 -4.18 4.95
C LEU A 27 11.11 -5.39 5.19
N PRO A 28 11.48 -6.58 4.68
CA PRO A 28 10.82 -7.83 5.05
C PRO A 28 10.77 -8.00 6.58
N LEU A 29 9.68 -8.59 7.10
CA LEU A 29 9.46 -8.72 8.55
C LEU A 29 10.64 -9.38 9.27
N SER A 30 11.19 -10.47 8.71
CA SER A 30 12.36 -11.17 9.23
C SER A 30 13.59 -10.27 9.39
N VAL A 31 13.82 -9.39 8.41
CA VAL A 31 14.96 -8.47 8.38
C VAL A 31 14.76 -7.36 9.42
N ARG A 32 13.54 -6.82 9.55
CA ARG A 32 13.22 -5.83 10.60
C ARG A 32 13.52 -6.38 11.99
N LEU A 33 13.03 -7.58 12.27
CA LEU A 33 13.23 -8.27 13.54
C LEU A 33 14.72 -8.46 13.82
N THR A 34 15.50 -8.87 12.81
CA THR A 34 16.94 -9.07 12.92
C THR A 34 17.68 -7.75 13.20
N ARG A 35 17.38 -6.67 12.46
CA ARG A 35 18.02 -5.36 12.65
C ARG A 35 17.70 -4.75 14.02
N LEU A 36 16.43 -4.79 14.45
CA LEU A 36 16.02 -4.32 15.79
C LEU A 36 16.70 -5.13 16.89
N THR A 37 16.82 -6.45 16.70
CA THR A 37 17.53 -7.32 17.64
C THR A 37 19.00 -6.92 17.74
N ASN A 38 19.68 -6.73 16.61
CA ASN A 38 21.09 -6.33 16.57
C ASN A 38 21.32 -4.93 17.16
N ALA A 39 20.42 -3.97 16.90
CA ALA A 39 20.46 -2.63 17.47
C ALA A 39 20.34 -2.67 19.00
N GLY A 40 19.37 -3.43 19.52
CA GLY A 40 19.20 -3.65 20.96
C GLY A 40 20.42 -4.31 21.60
N ILE A 41 21.02 -5.31 20.94
CA ILE A 41 22.28 -5.95 21.40
C ILE A 41 23.43 -4.94 21.42
N GLY A 42 23.53 -4.09 20.40
CA GLY A 42 24.53 -3.02 20.34
C GLY A 42 24.42 -2.04 21.49
N LEU A 43 23.19 -1.64 21.86
CA LEU A 43 22.92 -0.77 23.01
C LEU A 43 23.23 -1.47 24.35
N PHE A 44 22.85 -2.76 24.47
CA PHE A 44 23.18 -3.59 25.63
C PHE A 44 24.70 -3.66 25.85
N ASN A 45 25.47 -3.92 24.79
CA ASN A 45 26.93 -3.99 24.87
C ASN A 45 27.58 -2.64 25.24
N ARG A 46 26.91 -1.52 24.97
CA ARG A 46 27.31 -0.16 25.36
C ARG A 46 26.82 0.25 26.76
N ARG A 47 26.22 -0.68 27.52
CA ARG A 47 25.60 -0.45 28.84
C ARG A 47 24.46 0.56 28.85
N ARG A 48 23.81 0.82 27.71
CA ARG A 48 22.60 1.65 27.61
C ARG A 48 21.38 0.75 27.73
N TYR A 49 21.14 0.22 28.92
CA TYR A 49 20.16 -0.86 29.10
C TYR A 49 18.72 -0.37 28.99
N GLU A 50 18.41 0.83 29.46
CA GLU A 50 17.09 1.44 29.33
C GLU A 50 16.73 1.67 27.86
N ASP A 51 17.67 2.19 27.07
CA ASP A 51 17.48 2.39 25.62
C ASP A 51 17.43 1.05 24.86
N ALA A 52 18.16 0.04 25.31
CA ALA A 52 18.07 -1.30 24.74
C ALA A 52 16.66 -1.90 24.97
N ILE A 53 16.09 -1.69 26.16
CA ILE A 53 14.73 -2.16 26.49
C ILE A 53 13.70 -1.52 25.57
N THR A 54 13.76 -0.20 25.33
CA THR A 54 12.79 0.46 24.43
C THR A 54 12.87 -0.07 23.00
N VAL A 55 14.08 -0.35 22.49
CA VAL A 55 14.28 -0.98 21.18
C VAL A 55 13.71 -2.41 21.14
N PHE A 56 13.97 -3.23 22.15
CA PHE A 56 13.40 -4.59 22.19
C PHE A 56 11.89 -4.59 22.41
N GLU A 57 11.32 -3.63 23.15
CA GLU A 57 9.87 -3.50 23.32
C GLU A 57 9.18 -3.14 22.00
N SER A 58 9.84 -2.37 21.13
CA SER A 58 9.34 -2.08 19.79
C SER A 58 9.17 -3.34 18.91
N ILE A 59 9.94 -4.41 19.17
CA ILE A 59 9.81 -5.68 18.44
C ILE A 59 8.42 -6.31 18.67
N PHE A 60 7.81 -6.14 19.84
CA PHE A 60 6.47 -6.68 20.13
C PHE A 60 5.36 -6.01 19.33
N THR A 61 5.61 -4.82 18.77
CA THR A 61 4.66 -4.18 17.84
C THR A 61 4.64 -4.89 16.47
N LEU A 62 5.73 -5.57 16.10
CA LEU A 62 5.89 -6.28 14.84
C LEU A 62 5.59 -7.78 14.99
N ASP A 63 6.07 -8.39 16.07
CA ASP A 63 5.84 -9.79 16.42
C ASP A 63 5.53 -9.90 17.93
N PRO A 64 4.24 -9.95 18.30
CA PRO A 64 3.82 -10.01 19.70
C PRO A 64 4.31 -11.24 20.47
N LYS A 65 4.77 -12.31 19.79
CA LYS A 65 5.21 -13.58 20.41
C LYS A 65 6.71 -13.79 20.32
N ASN A 66 7.49 -12.74 20.06
CA ASN A 66 8.93 -12.85 19.89
C ASN A 66 9.65 -13.21 21.21
N LEU A 67 10.00 -14.48 21.39
CA LEU A 67 10.70 -14.98 22.58
C LEU A 67 12.11 -14.37 22.73
N GLY A 68 12.77 -14.04 21.61
CA GLY A 68 14.10 -13.44 21.60
C GLY A 68 14.12 -12.05 22.23
N ALA A 69 13.19 -11.18 21.82
CA ALA A 69 13.04 -9.85 22.40
C ALA A 69 12.74 -9.91 23.91
N PHE A 70 11.84 -10.82 24.32
CA PHE A 70 11.53 -11.04 25.74
C PHE A 70 12.77 -11.43 26.56
N PHE A 71 13.57 -12.36 26.04
CA PHE A 71 14.82 -12.79 26.67
C PHE A 71 15.79 -11.61 26.88
N TRP A 72 15.97 -10.77 25.86
CA TRP A 72 16.88 -9.63 25.94
C TRP A 72 16.39 -8.53 26.89
N ILE A 73 15.08 -8.25 26.94
CA ILE A 73 14.50 -7.31 27.92
C ILE A 73 14.75 -7.78 29.34
N ARG A 74 14.51 -9.08 29.62
CA ARG A 74 14.77 -9.67 30.93
C ARG A 74 16.24 -9.53 31.31
N LYS A 75 17.14 -9.84 30.38
CA LYS A 75 18.59 -9.69 30.58
C LYS A 75 18.98 -8.23 30.90
N CYS A 76 18.42 -7.25 30.21
CA CYS A 76 18.65 -5.82 30.50
C CYS A 76 18.18 -5.44 31.91
N ARG A 77 16.96 -5.87 32.30
CA ARG A 77 16.38 -5.60 33.62
C ARG A 77 17.19 -6.24 34.76
N ASP A 78 17.68 -7.47 34.57
CA ASP A 78 18.50 -8.16 35.56
C ASP A 78 19.83 -7.43 35.81
N VAL A 79 20.46 -6.92 34.74
CA VAL A 79 21.70 -6.13 34.86
C VAL A 79 21.43 -4.79 35.55
N LEU A 80 20.36 -4.07 35.19
CA LEU A 80 19.97 -2.83 35.86
C LEU A 80 19.67 -3.03 37.34
N ASN A 81 18.97 -4.11 37.70
CA ASN A 81 18.67 -4.45 39.09
C ASN A 81 19.94 -4.78 39.88
N ARG A 82 20.90 -5.46 39.25
CA ARG A 82 22.21 -5.74 39.84
C ARG A 82 22.99 -4.45 40.06
N GLU A 83 23.11 -3.58 39.06
CA GLU A 83 23.81 -2.30 39.19
C GLU A 83 23.16 -1.40 40.25
N ARG A 84 21.83 -1.36 40.31
CA ARG A 84 21.09 -0.65 41.37
C ARG A 84 21.37 -1.24 42.75
N SER A 85 21.38 -2.56 42.87
CA SER A 85 21.65 -3.25 44.14
C SER A 85 23.08 -3.01 44.61
N GLU A 86 24.07 -3.06 43.71
CA GLU A 86 25.47 -2.73 44.03
C GLU A 86 25.62 -1.25 44.42
N TRP A 87 24.90 -0.34 43.75
CA TRP A 87 24.87 1.07 44.13
C TRP A 87 24.28 1.29 45.53
N VAL A 88 23.15 0.64 45.85
CA VAL A 88 22.52 0.71 47.18
C VAL A 88 23.45 0.15 48.26
N LYS A 89 24.12 -0.99 47.98
CA LYS A 89 25.14 -1.56 48.86
C LYS A 89 26.29 -0.58 49.12
N ALA A 90 26.82 0.03 48.06
CA ALA A 90 27.90 1.01 48.15
C ALA A 90 27.49 2.28 48.93
N ASP A 91 26.27 2.77 48.72
CA ASP A 91 25.72 3.93 49.46
C ASP A 91 25.50 3.60 50.95
N LEU A 92 24.98 2.41 51.27
CA LEU A 92 24.86 1.93 52.64
C LEU A 92 26.22 1.81 53.34
N TYR A 93 27.21 1.23 52.66
CA TYR A 93 28.60 1.19 53.13
C TYR A 93 29.15 2.60 53.36
N ARG A 94 28.95 3.53 52.42
CA ARG A 94 29.42 4.92 52.57
C ARG A 94 28.78 5.61 53.77
N LYS A 95 27.47 5.45 53.98
CA LYS A 95 26.72 6.10 55.05
C LYS A 95 26.96 5.49 56.43
N ARG A 96 27.20 4.18 56.50
CA ARG A 96 27.15 3.42 57.77
C ARG A 96 28.41 2.61 58.07
N GLY A 97 29.36 2.53 57.13
CA GLY A 97 30.56 1.69 57.24
C GLY A 97 30.29 0.18 57.19
N SER A 98 29.04 -0.25 56.98
CA SER A 98 28.62 -1.67 56.94
C SER A 98 27.31 -1.85 56.16
N LEU A 99 27.09 -3.04 55.59
CA LEU A 99 25.84 -3.41 54.91
C LEU A 99 24.73 -3.84 55.86
N THR A 100 25.09 -4.24 57.07
CA THR A 100 24.18 -4.73 58.09
C THR A 100 23.91 -3.64 59.13
N LEU A 101 22.73 -3.66 59.76
CA LEU A 101 22.56 -2.94 61.02
C LEU A 101 23.61 -3.51 61.99
N LYS A 102 24.38 -2.63 62.66
CA LYS A 102 25.38 -3.03 63.65
C LYS A 102 24.74 -3.92 64.72
N GLU A 103 24.89 -5.22 64.56
CA GLU A 103 24.97 -6.18 65.65
C GLU A 103 25.94 -7.29 65.22
N SER A 104 26.90 -7.59 66.09
CA SER A 104 28.12 -8.38 65.91
C SER A 104 29.26 -7.74 65.09
N LYS A 105 29.93 -6.77 65.72
CA LYS A 105 31.34 -6.47 65.47
C LYS A 105 32.15 -7.75 65.77
N TYR A 106 32.76 -8.36 64.76
CA TYR A 106 33.88 -9.26 64.99
C TYR A 106 35.13 -8.39 65.16
N ASP A 107 35.48 -8.05 66.41
CA ASP A 107 36.58 -7.15 66.80
C ASP A 107 38.00 -7.76 66.57
N ASN A 108 38.15 -8.73 65.67
CA ASN A 108 39.35 -9.57 65.60
C ASN A 108 40.13 -9.42 64.28
N TRP A 109 39.64 -8.65 63.32
CA TRP A 109 40.22 -8.63 61.97
C TRP A 109 40.98 -7.32 61.68
N VAL A 110 42.32 -7.39 61.75
CA VAL A 110 43.21 -6.27 61.41
C VAL A 110 43.67 -6.44 59.96
N TRP A 111 43.27 -5.53 59.08
CA TRP A 111 43.85 -5.43 57.74
C TRP A 111 45.24 -4.80 57.83
N GLY A 112 46.25 -5.47 57.29
CA GLY A 112 47.62 -4.95 57.20
C GLY A 112 47.78 -3.81 56.17
N PRO A 113 48.92 -3.09 56.18
CA PRO A 113 49.12 -1.81 55.48
C PRO A 113 49.15 -1.86 53.95
N THR A 114 48.87 -3.00 53.30
CA THR A 114 49.07 -3.21 51.85
C THR A 114 47.79 -3.23 51.01
N VAL A 115 46.61 -2.95 51.57
CA VAL A 115 45.38 -2.88 50.74
C VAL A 115 45.30 -1.50 50.07
N GLY A 116 45.75 -1.46 48.82
CA GLY A 116 45.83 -0.26 47.99
C GLY A 116 44.49 0.47 47.82
N HIS A 117 44.56 1.80 47.89
CA HIS A 117 43.47 2.71 47.52
C HIS A 117 43.12 2.51 46.03
N PHE A 118 41.84 2.21 45.73
CA PHE A 118 41.30 2.32 44.38
C PHE A 118 40.52 3.62 44.25
N GLU A 119 40.99 4.52 43.39
CA GLU A 119 40.28 5.75 43.05
C GLU A 119 39.37 5.50 41.84
N VAL A 120 38.05 5.49 42.06
CA VAL A 120 37.06 5.33 40.98
C VAL A 120 36.91 6.67 40.24
N ARG A 121 37.44 6.75 39.01
CA ARG A 121 37.23 7.91 38.13
C ARG A 121 35.95 7.73 37.30
N TYR A 122 34.96 8.58 37.53
CA TYR A 122 33.76 8.67 36.70
C TYR A 122 34.02 9.61 35.52
N SER A 123 33.98 9.11 34.28
CA SER A 123 33.96 9.96 33.08
C SER A 123 32.56 10.54 32.89
N LYS A 124 32.45 11.87 32.72
CA LYS A 124 31.18 12.53 32.38
C LYS A 124 30.68 12.01 31.01
N PRO A 125 29.39 11.63 30.87
CA PRO A 125 28.83 11.22 29.59
C PRO A 125 28.91 12.40 28.61
N LYS A 126 29.50 12.17 27.43
CA LYS A 126 29.55 13.19 26.37
C LYS A 126 28.18 13.23 25.66
N PRO A 127 27.62 14.43 25.37
CA PRO A 127 26.39 14.55 24.60
C PRO A 127 26.59 14.01 23.18
N TYR A 128 25.58 13.32 22.65
CA TYR A 128 25.56 12.82 21.28
C TYR A 128 25.53 14.00 20.31
N ILE A 129 26.52 14.07 19.43
CA ILE A 129 26.57 15.01 18.31
C ILE A 129 26.26 14.16 17.07
N PRO A 130 25.16 14.39 16.34
CA PRO A 130 24.90 13.67 15.10
C PRO A 130 26.08 13.91 14.14
N PRO A 131 26.59 12.87 13.45
CA PRO A 131 27.69 13.04 12.51
C PRO A 131 27.33 14.10 11.47
N VAL A 132 28.27 15.00 11.19
CA VAL A 132 28.12 16.02 10.15
C VAL A 132 27.89 15.30 8.82
N ARG A 133 26.74 15.55 8.16
CA ARG A 133 26.44 14.99 6.83
C ARG A 133 27.59 15.35 5.90
N MET A 134 28.33 14.35 5.42
CA MET A 134 29.37 14.57 4.42
C MET A 134 28.67 15.06 3.15
N ARG A 135 28.93 16.31 2.74
CA ARG A 135 28.54 16.76 1.40
C ARG A 135 29.45 16.05 0.41
N HIS A 136 28.94 15.00 -0.22
CA HIS A 136 29.62 14.40 -1.37
C HIS A 136 29.69 15.44 -2.50
N SER A 137 30.87 15.61 -3.09
CA SER A 137 31.00 16.38 -4.33
C SER A 137 30.18 15.72 -5.44
N LYS A 138 29.60 16.51 -6.34
CA LYS A 138 28.89 15.99 -7.51
C LYS A 138 29.79 15.00 -8.27
N ALA A 139 29.23 13.86 -8.67
CA ALA A 139 29.97 12.88 -9.46
C ALA A 139 30.46 13.47 -10.80
N SER A 140 31.67 13.08 -11.19
CA SER A 140 32.26 13.38 -12.51
C SER A 140 31.76 12.41 -13.58
N ASP A 141 31.85 12.81 -14.86
CA ASP A 141 31.49 11.96 -16.00
C ASP A 141 32.24 10.63 -15.99
N ASP A 142 33.55 10.65 -15.71
CA ASP A 142 34.40 9.47 -15.64
C ASP A 142 33.96 8.47 -14.56
N GLN A 143 33.44 8.97 -13.43
CA GLN A 143 32.92 8.11 -12.36
C GLN A 143 31.62 7.42 -12.79
N ILE A 144 30.74 8.12 -13.51
CA ILE A 144 29.48 7.55 -13.99
C ILE A 144 29.73 6.52 -15.09
N VAL A 145 30.65 6.78 -16.02
CA VAL A 145 31.02 5.82 -17.07
C VAL A 145 31.57 4.54 -16.45
N LYS A 146 32.51 4.65 -15.51
CA LYS A 146 33.05 3.49 -14.78
C LYS A 146 31.98 2.75 -13.99
N ALA A 147 31.08 3.48 -13.32
CA ALA A 147 29.98 2.86 -12.59
C ALA A 147 29.04 2.09 -13.54
N ARG A 148 28.70 2.65 -14.71
CA ARG A 148 27.90 1.96 -15.75
C ARG A 148 28.59 0.72 -16.31
N GLU A 149 29.90 0.76 -16.52
CA GLU A 149 30.66 -0.43 -16.91
C GLU A 149 30.67 -1.48 -15.81
N ALA A 150 30.74 -1.06 -14.55
CA ALA A 150 30.73 -1.95 -13.40
C ALA A 150 29.36 -2.63 -13.19
N THR A 151 28.25 -2.05 -13.65
CA THR A 151 26.93 -2.69 -13.60
C THR A 151 26.73 -3.79 -14.64
N VAL A 152 27.67 -3.99 -15.57
CA VAL A 152 27.65 -5.12 -16.52
C VAL A 152 27.78 -6.43 -15.74
N GLY A 153 26.72 -7.23 -15.73
CA GLY A 153 26.57 -8.41 -14.87
C GLY A 153 25.45 -8.26 -13.85
N GLY A 154 24.95 -7.04 -13.65
CA GLY A 154 23.70 -6.80 -12.94
C GLY A 154 23.79 -6.97 -11.43
N ASP A 155 24.96 -6.75 -10.85
CA ASP A 155 25.21 -6.76 -9.41
C ASP A 155 24.34 -5.70 -8.71
N PRO A 156 23.48 -6.08 -7.75
CA PRO A 156 22.60 -5.16 -7.03
C PRO A 156 23.36 -4.02 -6.34
N GLU A 157 24.53 -4.29 -5.76
CA GLU A 157 25.31 -3.29 -5.03
C GLU A 157 25.85 -2.20 -5.98
N LYS A 158 26.35 -2.62 -7.14
CA LYS A 158 26.88 -1.70 -8.15
C LYS A 158 25.79 -0.86 -8.82
N LEU A 159 24.59 -1.44 -8.98
CA LEU A 159 23.42 -0.70 -9.46
C LEU A 159 23.00 0.38 -8.46
N PHE A 160 23.05 0.07 -7.17
CA PHE A 160 22.79 1.04 -6.11
C PHE A 160 23.86 2.15 -6.06
N GLU A 161 25.14 1.83 -6.18
CA GLU A 161 26.21 2.82 -6.25
C GLU A 161 26.06 3.75 -7.46
N LEU A 162 25.71 3.20 -8.63
CA LEU A 162 25.39 4.00 -9.82
C LEU A 162 24.24 4.96 -9.55
N ALA A 163 23.18 4.49 -8.89
CA ALA A 163 22.04 5.32 -8.53
C ALA A 163 22.47 6.49 -7.62
N MET A 164 23.27 6.24 -6.57
CA MET A 164 23.84 7.28 -5.69
C MET A 164 24.64 8.35 -6.44
N LEU A 165 25.47 7.93 -7.40
CA LEU A 165 26.24 8.87 -8.23
C LEU A 165 25.34 9.73 -9.11
N LEU A 166 24.31 9.14 -9.73
CA LEU A 166 23.35 9.85 -10.58
C LEU A 166 22.52 10.86 -9.78
N TRP A 167 22.12 10.53 -8.54
CA TRP A 167 21.47 11.50 -7.64
C TRP A 167 22.39 12.65 -7.28
N SER A 168 23.66 12.38 -6.97
CA SER A 168 24.63 13.43 -6.65
C SER A 168 24.80 14.44 -7.81
N ARG A 169 24.58 13.99 -9.05
CA ARG A 169 24.64 14.80 -10.25
C ARG A 169 23.34 15.56 -10.54
N GLY A 170 22.21 15.11 -9.98
CA GLY A 170 20.87 15.63 -10.24
C GLY A 170 20.14 14.93 -11.39
N GLU A 171 20.67 13.81 -11.90
CA GLU A 171 20.02 12.99 -12.93
C GLU A 171 18.95 12.08 -12.29
N LYS A 172 17.79 12.66 -11.98
CA LYS A 172 16.72 11.98 -11.19
C LYS A 172 16.18 10.72 -11.86
N ASP A 173 15.79 10.77 -13.13
CA ASP A 173 15.20 9.61 -13.83
C ASP A 173 16.16 8.41 -13.92
N PRO A 174 17.40 8.57 -14.42
CA PRO A 174 18.36 7.46 -14.45
C PRO A 174 18.71 6.92 -13.06
N ALA A 175 18.72 7.78 -12.04
CA ALA A 175 18.98 7.35 -10.68
C ALA A 175 17.86 6.45 -10.14
N ILE A 176 16.59 6.85 -10.36
CA ILE A 176 15.44 6.03 -9.99
C ILE A 176 15.44 4.70 -10.77
N ASP A 177 15.73 4.72 -12.07
CA ASP A 177 15.83 3.50 -12.90
C ASP A 177 16.87 2.51 -12.34
N ALA A 178 18.07 2.99 -12.02
CA ALA A 178 19.15 2.17 -11.47
C ALA A 178 18.80 1.59 -10.09
N TYR A 179 18.09 2.35 -9.26
CA TYR A 179 17.69 1.90 -7.92
C TYR A 179 16.52 0.93 -7.93
N GLU A 180 15.50 1.15 -8.78
CA GLU A 180 14.42 0.17 -8.99
C GLU A 180 15.03 -1.16 -9.46
N SER A 181 15.95 -1.11 -10.44
CA SER A 181 16.66 -2.30 -10.93
C SER A 181 17.50 -2.99 -9.84
N ALA A 182 18.07 -2.23 -8.91
CA ALA A 182 18.80 -2.77 -7.76
C ALA A 182 17.85 -3.47 -6.78
N MET A 183 16.74 -2.83 -6.44
CA MET A 183 15.72 -3.35 -5.52
C MET A 183 15.00 -4.60 -6.04
N GLU A 184 14.76 -4.68 -7.35
CA GLU A 184 14.16 -5.86 -7.98
C GLU A 184 15.02 -7.11 -7.77
N LYS A 185 16.34 -6.94 -7.71
CA LYS A 185 17.29 -8.04 -7.52
C LYS A 185 17.59 -8.32 -6.06
N ASP A 186 17.73 -7.28 -5.26
CA ASP A 186 17.91 -7.37 -3.82
C ASP A 186 17.04 -6.34 -3.08
N PRO A 187 15.91 -6.78 -2.49
CA PRO A 187 15.05 -5.92 -1.70
C PRO A 187 15.73 -5.29 -0.48
N GLU A 188 16.87 -5.81 0.00
CA GLU A 188 17.59 -5.23 1.13
C GLU A 188 18.21 -3.86 0.82
N ILE A 189 18.41 -3.56 -0.47
CA ILE A 189 18.93 -2.28 -0.96
C ILE A 189 18.04 -1.11 -0.56
N ALA A 190 16.72 -1.34 -0.45
CA ALA A 190 15.75 -0.33 -0.03
C ALA A 190 16.02 0.27 1.36
N GLY A 191 16.82 -0.40 2.19
CA GLY A 191 17.22 0.06 3.52
C GLY A 191 18.72 0.32 3.66
N ARG A 192 19.42 0.57 2.54
CA ARG A 192 20.84 0.99 2.49
C ARG A 192 20.99 2.47 2.12
N ASP A 193 19.92 3.18 1.78
CA ASP A 193 19.92 4.62 1.49
C ASP A 193 20.20 5.46 2.74
N ASP A 194 20.76 6.65 2.52
CA ASP A 194 20.81 7.67 3.57
C ASP A 194 19.36 8.06 3.92
N GLU A 195 19.01 7.99 5.21
CA GLU A 195 17.63 8.14 5.74
C GLU A 195 16.87 9.38 5.23
N GLY A 196 17.59 10.41 4.79
CA GLY A 196 17.02 11.65 4.27
C GLY A 196 17.11 11.84 2.75
N LEU A 197 17.76 10.96 1.99
CA LEU A 197 18.00 11.18 0.55
C LEU A 197 16.69 11.21 -0.23
N LEU A 198 15.91 10.12 -0.19
CA LEU A 198 14.64 10.04 -0.91
C LEU A 198 13.64 11.09 -0.42
N ALA A 199 13.66 11.42 0.87
CA ALA A 199 12.83 12.49 1.43
C ALA A 199 13.24 13.87 0.90
N THR A 200 14.55 14.15 0.81
CA THR A 200 15.07 15.41 0.25
C THR A 200 14.72 15.54 -1.23
N VAL A 201 14.86 14.45 -2.00
CA VAL A 201 14.49 14.44 -3.43
C VAL A 201 12.97 14.63 -3.59
N ALA A 202 12.16 14.03 -2.71
CA ALA A 202 10.71 14.24 -2.70
C ALA A 202 10.34 15.71 -2.40
N ASP A 203 11.00 16.33 -1.42
CA ASP A 203 10.80 17.74 -1.07
C ASP A 203 11.20 18.69 -2.22
N GLU A 204 12.30 18.37 -2.92
CA GLU A 204 12.73 19.13 -4.10
C GLU A 204 11.71 19.02 -5.24
N LEU A 205 11.21 17.80 -5.52
CA LEU A 205 10.15 17.59 -6.51
C LEU A 205 8.85 18.29 -6.13
N ALA A 206 8.45 18.24 -4.86
CA ALA A 206 7.27 18.94 -4.38
C ALA A 206 7.39 20.47 -4.55
N LYS A 207 8.58 21.04 -4.28
CA LYS A 207 8.86 22.46 -4.51
C LYS A 207 8.85 22.83 -6.00
N GLU A 208 9.31 21.95 -6.88
CA GLU A 208 9.25 22.16 -8.33
C GLU A 208 7.79 22.13 -8.83
N LEU A 209 7.01 21.14 -8.40
CA LEU A 209 5.59 21.02 -8.71
C LEU A 209 4.77 22.23 -8.22
N ALA A 210 5.14 22.81 -7.08
CA ALA A 210 4.50 24.00 -6.54
C ALA A 210 4.70 25.27 -7.40
N LYS A 211 5.67 25.28 -8.34
CA LYS A 211 5.93 26.43 -9.23
C LYS A 211 4.92 26.58 -10.36
N GLY A 212 3.99 25.63 -10.53
CA GLY A 212 2.97 25.69 -11.59
C GLY A 212 3.53 25.40 -12.98
N LEU A 213 4.03 24.18 -13.17
CA LEU A 213 4.62 23.73 -14.43
C LEU A 213 3.56 23.45 -15.52
N PRO A 214 3.93 23.52 -16.82
CA PRO A 214 3.09 23.05 -17.91
C PRO A 214 2.69 21.57 -17.75
N SER A 215 1.51 21.18 -18.25
CA SER A 215 0.93 19.84 -18.04
C SER A 215 1.88 18.68 -18.35
N GLY A 216 2.64 18.74 -19.45
CA GLY A 216 3.58 17.68 -19.81
C GLY A 216 4.80 17.58 -18.88
N GLU A 217 5.36 18.71 -18.45
CA GLU A 217 6.49 18.73 -17.50
C GLU A 217 6.03 18.32 -16.09
N ALA A 218 4.87 18.83 -15.67
CA ALA A 218 4.23 18.41 -14.43
C ALA A 218 3.95 16.89 -14.43
N GLY A 219 3.46 16.35 -15.56
CA GLY A 219 3.23 14.91 -15.74
C GLY A 219 4.48 14.07 -15.49
N LYS A 220 5.63 14.46 -16.08
CA LYS A 220 6.93 13.81 -15.85
C LYS A 220 7.38 13.89 -14.39
N GLN A 221 7.21 15.04 -13.74
CA GLN A 221 7.57 15.18 -12.33
C GLN A 221 6.65 14.37 -11.40
N PHE A 222 5.35 14.29 -11.69
CA PHE A 222 4.44 13.40 -10.97
C PHE A 222 4.78 11.92 -11.20
N MET A 223 5.26 11.54 -12.39
CA MET A 223 5.77 10.19 -12.63
C MET A 223 6.98 9.90 -11.73
N GLN A 224 7.95 10.81 -11.67
CA GLN A 224 9.10 10.70 -10.77
C GLN A 224 8.68 10.60 -9.30
N ALA A 225 7.74 11.46 -8.86
CA ALA A 225 7.22 11.45 -7.50
C ALA A 225 6.52 10.12 -7.18
N GLY A 226 5.74 9.56 -8.10
CA GLY A 226 5.06 8.27 -7.91
C GLY A 226 6.04 7.11 -7.78
N ARG A 227 7.06 7.06 -8.63
CA ARG A 227 8.16 6.08 -8.53
C ARG A 227 8.94 6.23 -7.23
N LEU A 228 9.21 7.45 -6.82
CA LEU A 228 9.87 7.73 -5.54
C LEU A 228 9.01 7.25 -4.35
N SER A 229 7.70 7.49 -4.36
CA SER A 229 6.79 6.96 -3.34
C SER A 229 6.79 5.42 -3.31
N ARG A 230 6.90 4.75 -4.46
CA ARG A 230 7.09 3.28 -4.54
C ARG A 230 8.37 2.86 -3.80
N LEU A 231 9.50 3.52 -4.10
CA LEU A 231 10.78 3.27 -3.40
C LEU A 231 10.68 3.54 -1.89
N GLN A 232 9.88 4.54 -1.52
CA GLN A 232 9.65 4.89 -0.12
C GLN A 232 8.73 3.91 0.62
N GLY A 233 8.09 2.97 -0.07
CA GLY A 233 7.08 2.09 0.50
C GLY A 233 5.78 2.82 0.86
N ASP A 234 5.51 3.97 0.22
CA ASP A 234 4.25 4.71 0.32
C ASP A 234 3.37 4.39 -0.90
N PRO A 235 2.53 3.33 -0.83
CA PRO A 235 1.70 2.96 -1.96
C PRO A 235 0.56 3.95 -2.21
N GLN A 236 0.15 4.74 -1.20
CA GLN A 236 -0.86 5.77 -1.36
C GLN A 236 -0.32 6.92 -2.22
N GLY A 237 0.83 7.48 -1.84
CA GLY A 237 1.49 8.53 -2.62
C GLY A 237 1.87 8.07 -4.01
N MET A 238 2.30 6.81 -4.15
CA MET A 238 2.59 6.19 -5.46
C MET A 238 1.37 6.26 -6.37
N ILE A 239 0.23 5.71 -5.96
CA ILE A 239 -0.98 5.65 -6.79
C ILE A 239 -1.46 7.07 -7.12
N GLN A 240 -1.52 7.97 -6.13
CA GLN A 240 -1.96 9.34 -6.34
C GLN A 240 -1.11 10.08 -7.38
N ASN A 241 0.21 10.02 -7.24
CA ASN A 241 1.13 10.71 -8.13
C ASN A 241 1.13 10.09 -9.54
N LEU A 242 1.12 8.75 -9.65
CA LEU A 242 1.07 8.08 -10.95
C LEU A 242 -0.23 8.38 -11.70
N VAL A 243 -1.39 8.34 -11.03
CA VAL A 243 -2.68 8.66 -11.68
C VAL A 243 -2.73 10.14 -12.08
N LYS A 244 -2.13 11.04 -11.29
CA LYS A 244 -1.99 12.45 -11.66
C LYS A 244 -1.11 12.63 -12.90
N ALA A 245 0.02 11.92 -12.96
CA ALA A 245 0.90 11.91 -14.13
C ALA A 245 0.16 11.47 -15.40
N ALA A 246 -0.58 10.35 -15.33
CA ALA A 246 -1.36 9.82 -16.46
C ALA A 246 -2.51 10.75 -16.88
N THR A 247 -3.05 11.54 -15.95
CA THR A 247 -4.07 12.55 -16.23
C THR A 247 -3.49 13.74 -17.00
N LEU A 248 -2.26 14.16 -16.67
CA LEU A 248 -1.61 15.35 -17.21
C LEU A 248 -0.84 15.09 -18.52
N ASP A 249 -0.30 13.89 -18.69
CA ASP A 249 0.49 13.49 -19.85
C ASP A 249 0.03 12.12 -20.41
N PRO A 250 -0.71 12.12 -21.54
CA PRO A 250 -1.15 10.89 -22.19
C PRO A 250 -0.02 9.97 -22.65
N GLN A 251 1.19 10.49 -22.93
CA GLN A 251 2.31 9.66 -23.40
C GLN A 251 2.84 8.72 -22.30
N LEU A 252 2.55 9.01 -21.04
CA LEU A 252 2.99 8.20 -19.89
C LEU A 252 1.99 7.10 -19.53
N GLN A 253 0.80 7.08 -20.15
CA GLN A 253 -0.31 6.20 -19.74
C GLN A 253 0.04 4.72 -19.81
N ASP A 254 0.68 4.25 -20.90
CA ASP A 254 1.04 2.84 -21.04
C ASP A 254 2.06 2.40 -19.98
N LYS A 255 3.08 3.24 -19.72
CA LYS A 255 4.08 2.96 -18.68
C LYS A 255 3.41 2.90 -17.30
N ILE A 256 2.56 3.88 -16.98
CA ILE A 256 1.87 3.96 -15.68
C ILE A 256 0.89 2.79 -15.48
N LYS A 257 0.18 2.40 -16.54
CA LYS A 257 -0.71 1.23 -16.51
C LYS A 257 0.06 -0.01 -16.09
N ASN A 258 1.23 -0.26 -16.67
CA ASN A 258 2.06 -1.41 -16.29
C ASN A 258 2.49 -1.38 -14.81
N TYR A 259 2.87 -0.21 -14.28
CA TYR A 259 3.20 -0.06 -12.85
C TYR A 259 2.02 -0.39 -11.94
N LEU A 260 0.82 0.08 -12.28
CA LEU A 260 -0.38 -0.19 -11.49
C LEU A 260 -0.82 -1.66 -11.62
N GLU A 261 -0.67 -2.28 -12.79
CA GLU A 261 -0.93 -3.71 -13.00
C GLU A 261 0.02 -4.59 -12.17
N GLU A 262 1.32 -4.29 -12.18
CA GLU A 262 2.30 -4.98 -11.33
C GLU A 262 1.94 -4.85 -9.84
N PHE A 263 1.52 -3.65 -9.43
CA PHE A 263 1.09 -3.41 -8.06
C PHE A 263 -0.17 -4.22 -7.69
N VAL A 264 -1.20 -4.23 -8.55
CA VAL A 264 -2.44 -4.98 -8.31
C VAL A 264 -2.16 -6.49 -8.25
N THR A 265 -1.40 -7.00 -9.23
CA THR A 265 -1.04 -8.43 -9.32
C THR A 265 -0.16 -8.90 -8.16
N SER A 266 0.54 -8.01 -7.47
CA SER A 266 1.29 -8.34 -6.25
C SER A 266 0.42 -8.77 -5.06
N GLY A 267 -0.91 -8.58 -5.13
CA GLY A 267 -1.86 -8.93 -4.07
C GLY A 267 -1.84 -7.98 -2.87
N LYS A 268 -1.09 -6.88 -2.94
CA LYS A 268 -0.99 -5.87 -1.88
C LYS A 268 -2.12 -4.82 -1.93
N THR A 269 -3.28 -5.16 -2.50
CA THR A 269 -4.41 -4.25 -2.70
C THR A 269 -5.37 -4.17 -1.51
N ALA A 270 -5.15 -4.95 -0.45
CA ALA A 270 -6.06 -5.02 0.70
C ALA A 270 -6.35 -3.65 1.36
N PHE A 271 -5.38 -2.73 1.41
CA PHE A 271 -5.60 -1.40 1.98
C PHE A 271 -6.39 -0.45 1.06
N LEU A 272 -6.53 -0.78 -0.23
CA LEU A 272 -7.35 -0.06 -1.21
C LEU A 272 -8.83 -0.42 -1.15
N MET A 273 -9.21 -1.42 -0.34
CA MET A 273 -10.58 -1.94 -0.21
C MET A 273 -11.51 -1.00 0.56
N LYS A 274 -11.52 0.28 0.16
CA LYS A 274 -12.58 1.21 0.54
C LYS A 274 -13.72 1.09 -0.46
N VAL A 275 -14.93 0.95 0.05
CA VAL A 275 -16.14 0.89 -0.77
C VAL A 275 -16.24 2.22 -1.54
N PRO A 276 -16.28 2.19 -2.88
CA PRO A 276 -16.53 3.39 -3.67
C PRO A 276 -17.99 3.81 -3.56
N ASP A 277 -18.26 5.10 -3.66
CA ASP A 277 -19.63 5.59 -3.79
C ASP A 277 -20.09 5.34 -5.23
N ILE A 278 -21.07 4.45 -5.41
CA ILE A 278 -21.66 4.13 -6.71
C ILE A 278 -23.02 4.81 -6.79
N PHE A 279 -23.18 5.71 -7.77
CA PHE A 279 -24.39 6.51 -7.97
C PHE A 279 -25.29 5.94 -9.07
N SER A 280 -24.70 5.22 -10.03
CA SER A 280 -25.45 4.40 -10.97
C SER A 280 -24.65 3.19 -11.39
N PHE A 281 -25.34 2.08 -11.63
CA PHE A 281 -24.75 0.84 -12.11
C PHE A 281 -25.68 0.19 -13.12
N ARG A 282 -25.25 0.12 -14.38
CA ARG A 282 -26.00 -0.55 -15.44
C ARG A 282 -25.08 -1.52 -16.14
N GLN A 283 -25.48 -2.78 -16.23
CA GLN A 283 -24.77 -3.78 -17.02
C GLN A 283 -25.67 -4.36 -18.09
N ALA A 284 -25.10 -4.74 -19.23
CA ALA A 284 -25.86 -5.35 -20.30
C ALA A 284 -25.08 -6.45 -21.00
N TYR A 285 -25.77 -7.53 -21.34
CA TYR A 285 -25.22 -8.63 -22.13
C TYR A 285 -25.86 -8.67 -23.52
N VAL A 286 -25.03 -8.90 -24.53
CA VAL A 286 -25.43 -9.16 -25.92
C VAL A 286 -24.40 -10.07 -26.59
N PHE A 287 -24.87 -10.93 -27.48
CA PHE A 287 -24.02 -11.68 -28.40
C PHE A 287 -23.96 -10.97 -29.75
N GLU A 288 -22.79 -10.48 -30.13
CA GLU A 288 -22.58 -9.76 -31.39
C GLU A 288 -21.18 -10.03 -31.93
N ASP A 289 -21.04 -10.04 -33.26
CA ASP A 289 -19.79 -10.38 -33.97
C ASP A 289 -19.14 -11.72 -33.55
N ASP A 290 -19.97 -12.73 -33.25
CA ASP A 290 -19.53 -14.06 -32.76
C ASP A 290 -18.76 -14.02 -31.40
N GLU A 291 -18.98 -12.97 -30.61
CA GLU A 291 -18.43 -12.79 -29.28
C GLU A 291 -19.51 -12.48 -28.24
N ASP A 292 -19.33 -13.02 -27.03
CA ASP A 292 -20.08 -12.62 -25.84
C ASP A 292 -19.57 -11.26 -25.36
N ARG A 293 -20.44 -10.25 -25.32
CA ARG A 293 -20.05 -8.89 -24.90
C ARG A 293 -20.88 -8.42 -23.72
N LEU A 294 -20.16 -7.97 -22.69
CA LEU A 294 -20.72 -7.33 -21.52
C LEU A 294 -20.41 -5.83 -21.57
N TYR A 295 -21.46 -5.03 -21.54
CA TYR A 295 -21.40 -3.58 -21.44
C TYR A 295 -21.60 -3.17 -19.99
N LEU A 296 -20.72 -2.34 -19.45
CA LEU A 296 -20.86 -1.77 -18.11
C LEU A 296 -20.88 -0.25 -18.21
N LYS A 297 -21.93 0.38 -17.71
CA LYS A 297 -22.05 1.83 -17.50
C LYS A 297 -22.24 2.11 -16.02
N THR A 298 -21.28 2.78 -15.39
CA THR A 298 -21.41 3.15 -13.98
C THR A 298 -20.94 4.57 -13.72
N THR A 299 -21.64 5.27 -12.83
CA THR A 299 -21.21 6.56 -12.28
C THR A 299 -20.75 6.34 -10.85
N PHE A 300 -19.53 6.74 -10.53
CA PHE A 300 -18.92 6.44 -9.23
C PHE A 300 -17.99 7.55 -8.75
N SER A 301 -17.64 7.50 -7.46
CA SER A 301 -16.54 8.24 -6.84
C SER A 301 -15.65 7.25 -6.07
N PRO A 302 -14.33 7.22 -6.32
CA PRO A 302 -13.40 6.42 -5.53
C PRO A 302 -13.45 6.78 -4.04
N GLY A 303 -13.22 5.79 -3.18
CA GLY A 303 -13.08 6.00 -1.75
C GLY A 303 -11.82 6.80 -1.43
N THR A 304 -11.96 8.02 -0.92
CA THR A 304 -10.81 8.86 -0.54
C THR A 304 -9.95 8.12 0.50
N PRO A 305 -8.61 8.15 0.39
CA PRO A 305 -7.79 9.00 -0.46
C PRO A 305 -7.34 8.38 -1.80
N PHE A 306 -7.87 7.22 -2.22
CA PHE A 306 -7.32 6.47 -3.35
C PHE A 306 -8.06 6.78 -4.66
N PRO A 307 -7.35 7.13 -5.75
CA PRO A 307 -7.97 7.36 -7.06
C PRO A 307 -8.16 6.04 -7.82
N MET A 308 -8.69 5.01 -7.14
CA MET A 308 -8.99 3.69 -7.71
C MET A 308 -10.27 3.17 -7.06
N ALA A 309 -11.16 2.57 -7.85
CA ALA A 309 -12.41 1.99 -7.37
C ALA A 309 -12.51 0.51 -7.80
N PRO A 310 -12.71 -0.43 -6.88
CA PRO A 310 -12.97 -1.82 -7.24
C PRO A 310 -14.42 -1.98 -7.72
N ILE A 311 -14.59 -2.63 -8.86
CA ILE A 311 -15.87 -3.09 -9.39
C ILE A 311 -15.79 -4.58 -9.62
N ASP A 312 -16.73 -5.32 -9.05
CA ASP A 312 -16.74 -6.78 -9.11
C ASP A 312 -17.80 -7.27 -10.12
N LEU A 313 -17.41 -8.24 -10.94
CA LEU A 313 -18.28 -8.93 -11.90
C LEU A 313 -18.37 -10.42 -11.53
N MET A 314 -19.57 -10.99 -11.54
CA MET A 314 -19.87 -12.31 -10.99
C MET A 314 -19.50 -13.49 -11.93
N PHE A 315 -18.31 -13.43 -12.52
CA PHE A 315 -17.72 -14.51 -13.32
C PHE A 315 -16.20 -14.47 -13.25
N ASP A 316 -15.55 -15.57 -13.62
CA ASP A 316 -14.09 -15.73 -13.54
C ASP A 316 -13.33 -14.85 -14.56
N TRP A 317 -12.26 -14.20 -14.11
CA TRP A 317 -11.46 -13.28 -14.93
C TRP A 317 -10.78 -13.96 -16.12
N THR A 318 -10.52 -15.27 -16.03
CA THR A 318 -9.91 -16.06 -17.12
C THR A 318 -10.78 -16.14 -18.37
N ALA A 319 -12.06 -15.78 -18.26
CA ALA A 319 -12.96 -15.69 -19.39
C ALA A 319 -12.86 -14.36 -20.14
N ILE A 320 -12.12 -13.36 -19.66
CA ILE A 320 -12.04 -12.05 -20.31
C ILE A 320 -10.96 -12.07 -21.39
N LYS A 321 -11.36 -11.81 -22.65
CA LYS A 321 -10.44 -11.58 -23.79
C LYS A 321 -9.88 -10.17 -23.79
N GLY A 322 -10.66 -9.19 -23.35
CA GLY A 322 -10.23 -7.79 -23.29
C GLY A 322 -11.30 -6.87 -22.73
N VAL A 323 -10.85 -5.70 -22.28
CA VAL A 323 -11.70 -4.63 -21.75
C VAL A 323 -11.41 -3.36 -22.53
N ASP A 324 -12.41 -2.85 -23.25
CA ASP A 324 -12.32 -1.61 -24.01
C ASP A 324 -12.98 -0.47 -23.21
N LEU A 325 -12.29 0.66 -23.10
CA LEU A 325 -12.80 1.90 -22.48
C LEU A 325 -13.45 2.78 -23.56
N VAL A 326 -14.76 3.02 -23.47
CA VAL A 326 -15.54 3.69 -24.52
C VAL A 326 -16.11 5.01 -24.02
N ALA A 327 -15.49 6.15 -24.35
CA ALA A 327 -15.95 7.47 -23.93
C ALA A 327 -16.13 7.60 -22.39
N SER A 328 -15.11 7.17 -21.64
CA SER A 328 -15.08 7.17 -20.18
C SER A 328 -14.19 8.28 -19.60
N ASP A 329 -14.49 8.70 -18.37
CA ASP A 329 -13.57 9.46 -17.51
C ASP A 329 -12.45 8.59 -16.93
N VAL A 330 -12.54 7.28 -17.14
CA VAL A 330 -11.59 6.26 -16.67
C VAL A 330 -10.39 6.19 -17.61
N LEU A 331 -9.19 6.24 -17.04
CA LEU A 331 -7.90 6.04 -17.70
C LEU A 331 -7.63 4.56 -17.93
N PHE A 332 -7.81 3.75 -16.88
CA PHE A 332 -7.46 2.33 -16.89
C PHE A 332 -8.55 1.48 -16.22
N ALA A 333 -8.77 0.29 -16.76
CA ALA A 333 -9.46 -0.79 -16.08
C ALA A 333 -8.46 -1.93 -15.91
N ILE A 334 -8.07 -2.22 -14.67
CA ILE A 334 -7.03 -3.19 -14.34
C ILE A 334 -7.69 -4.41 -13.70
N MET A 335 -7.44 -5.60 -14.24
CA MET A 335 -7.96 -6.85 -13.67
C MET A 335 -7.11 -7.29 -12.48
N ASP A 336 -7.74 -7.78 -11.43
CA ASP A 336 -7.07 -8.36 -10.26
C ASP A 336 -7.12 -9.90 -10.31
N PRO A 337 -6.05 -10.58 -10.75
CA PRO A 337 -6.04 -12.04 -10.85
C PRO A 337 -5.89 -12.73 -9.50
N THR A 338 -5.68 -11.98 -8.41
CA THR A 338 -5.51 -12.55 -7.06
C THR A 338 -6.85 -12.92 -6.43
N VAL A 339 -7.94 -12.35 -6.96
CA VAL A 339 -9.32 -12.64 -6.55
C VAL A 339 -9.80 -13.91 -7.26
N LYS A 340 -10.42 -14.81 -6.48
CA LYS A 340 -11.05 -16.04 -6.97
C LYS A 340 -12.57 -15.89 -6.96
N ASP A 341 -13.25 -16.71 -7.74
CA ASP A 341 -14.71 -16.83 -7.83
C ASP A 341 -15.45 -15.67 -8.55
N PHE A 342 -14.86 -14.48 -8.58
CA PHE A 342 -15.38 -13.33 -9.33
C PHE A 342 -14.23 -12.50 -9.91
N THR A 343 -14.55 -11.66 -10.91
CA THR A 343 -13.58 -10.75 -11.51
C THR A 343 -13.64 -9.43 -10.78
N ARG A 344 -12.51 -8.96 -10.25
CA ARG A 344 -12.38 -7.59 -9.77
C ARG A 344 -11.68 -6.72 -10.81
N LEU A 345 -12.33 -5.64 -11.21
CA LEU A 345 -11.81 -4.59 -12.05
C LEU A 345 -11.51 -3.35 -11.20
N TRP A 346 -10.25 -2.93 -11.14
CA TRP A 346 -9.86 -1.65 -10.58
C TRP A 346 -10.02 -0.56 -11.64
N LEU A 347 -11.01 0.30 -11.45
CA LEU A 347 -11.23 1.47 -12.31
C LEU A 347 -10.39 2.64 -11.80
N VAL A 348 -9.57 3.19 -12.69
CA VAL A 348 -8.65 4.29 -12.40
C VAL A 348 -9.12 5.54 -13.15
N PRO A 349 -9.88 6.46 -12.51
CA PRO A 349 -10.33 7.68 -13.15
C PRO A 349 -9.22 8.73 -13.35
N LYS A 350 -9.44 9.64 -14.31
CA LYS A 350 -8.70 10.90 -14.39
C LYS A 350 -8.87 11.71 -13.10
N ILE A 351 -7.87 12.45 -12.67
CA ILE A 351 -8.03 13.36 -11.54
C ILE A 351 -8.87 14.58 -11.97
N LYS A 352 -9.87 14.96 -11.16
CA LYS A 352 -10.67 16.18 -11.32
C LYS A 352 -10.51 17.06 -10.08
N ASP A 353 -10.22 18.34 -10.28
CA ASP A 353 -10.10 19.34 -9.21
C ASP A 353 -11.50 19.82 -8.72
N LYS A 354 -12.27 18.90 -8.15
CA LYS A 354 -13.57 19.19 -7.50
C LYS A 354 -13.60 18.55 -6.12
N ALA A 355 -14.33 19.14 -5.18
CA ALA A 355 -14.45 18.62 -3.81
C ALA A 355 -15.10 17.22 -3.75
N PHE A 356 -15.99 16.91 -4.69
CA PHE A 356 -16.67 15.62 -4.83
C PHE A 356 -16.75 15.25 -6.32
N PRO A 357 -15.66 14.74 -6.91
CA PRO A 357 -15.63 14.44 -8.32
C PRO A 357 -16.38 13.13 -8.60
N THR A 358 -17.36 13.18 -9.49
CA THR A 358 -18.02 12.00 -10.04
C THR A 358 -17.41 11.62 -11.38
N PHE A 359 -17.35 10.33 -11.66
CA PHE A 359 -16.74 9.77 -12.87
C PHE A 359 -17.69 8.83 -13.57
N LEU A 360 -17.73 8.93 -14.90
CA LEU A 360 -18.45 7.99 -15.75
C LEU A 360 -17.49 6.92 -16.30
N ALA A 361 -17.78 5.66 -15.99
CA ALA A 361 -17.17 4.52 -16.67
C ALA A 361 -18.14 3.92 -17.67
N LYS A 362 -17.62 3.64 -18.87
CA LYS A 362 -18.29 2.92 -19.95
C LYS A 362 -17.29 1.89 -20.48
N LEU A 363 -17.49 0.63 -20.07
CA LEU A 363 -16.61 -0.48 -20.41
C LEU A 363 -17.34 -1.41 -21.36
N ARG A 364 -16.60 -1.95 -22.32
CA ARG A 364 -17.03 -3.10 -23.12
C ARG A 364 -16.07 -4.25 -22.84
N VAL A 365 -16.56 -5.27 -22.16
CA VAL A 365 -15.81 -6.47 -21.80
C VAL A 365 -16.13 -7.54 -22.84
N ARG A 366 -15.09 -8.02 -23.54
CA ARG A 366 -15.19 -9.15 -24.48
C ARG A 366 -14.89 -10.43 -23.72
N VAL A 367 -15.79 -11.39 -23.82
CA VAL A 367 -15.76 -12.65 -23.09
C VAL A 367 -15.48 -13.80 -24.06
N ASP A 368 -14.69 -14.76 -23.61
CA ASP A 368 -14.41 -15.98 -24.34
C ASP A 368 -15.57 -16.98 -24.19
N LYS A 369 -16.31 -17.17 -25.29
CA LYS A 369 -17.47 -18.07 -25.36
C LYS A 369 -17.17 -19.52 -24.98
N ASP A 370 -15.91 -19.95 -25.10
CA ASP A 370 -15.48 -21.31 -24.77
C ASP A 370 -15.11 -21.47 -23.27
N ARG A 371 -14.96 -20.35 -22.54
CA ARG A 371 -14.55 -20.34 -21.12
C ARG A 371 -15.73 -20.22 -20.16
N LEU A 372 -16.88 -19.71 -20.61
CA LEU A 372 -18.09 -19.58 -19.82
C LEU A 372 -19.27 -20.27 -20.49
N SER A 373 -19.92 -21.18 -19.77
CA SER A 373 -21.20 -21.79 -20.19
C SER A 373 -22.41 -20.96 -19.75
N SER A 374 -22.25 -20.20 -18.67
CA SER A 374 -23.28 -19.40 -18.05
C SER A 374 -22.72 -18.08 -17.54
N LEU A 375 -23.57 -17.06 -17.48
CA LEU A 375 -23.22 -15.73 -17.00
C LEU A 375 -24.22 -15.28 -15.94
N ASP A 376 -23.72 -14.88 -14.78
CA ASP A 376 -24.51 -14.23 -13.74
C ASP A 376 -24.28 -12.72 -13.82
N LEU A 377 -25.35 -11.97 -14.10
CA LEU A 377 -25.34 -10.51 -14.17
C LEU A 377 -25.81 -9.90 -12.85
N SER A 378 -25.66 -10.60 -11.74
CA SER A 378 -25.93 -10.07 -10.41
C SER A 378 -24.89 -9.01 -10.03
N ASN A 379 -25.30 -8.09 -9.18
CA ASN A 379 -24.42 -7.14 -8.51
C ASN A 379 -24.82 -7.01 -7.04
N VAL A 380 -24.20 -7.84 -6.21
CA VAL A 380 -24.45 -7.91 -4.75
C VAL A 380 -23.60 -6.92 -3.95
N ASN A 381 -22.63 -6.26 -4.59
CA ASN A 381 -21.66 -5.38 -3.94
C ASN A 381 -22.08 -3.91 -3.94
N VAL A 382 -23.23 -3.60 -4.55
CA VAL A 382 -23.84 -2.28 -4.55
C VAL A 382 -25.02 -2.25 -3.59
N SER A 383 -25.27 -1.08 -2.98
CA SER A 383 -26.41 -0.89 -2.08
C SER A 383 -27.71 -1.36 -2.72
N PRO A 384 -28.53 -2.18 -2.03
CA PRO A 384 -29.86 -2.56 -2.51
C PRO A 384 -30.75 -1.35 -2.81
N ASP A 385 -30.53 -0.24 -2.10
CA ASP A 385 -31.28 1.00 -2.23
C ASP A 385 -30.79 1.88 -3.40
N LEU A 386 -29.82 1.43 -4.21
CA LEU A 386 -29.35 2.20 -5.36
C LEU A 386 -30.49 2.35 -6.38
N PRO A 387 -31.00 3.57 -6.64
CA PRO A 387 -32.16 3.75 -7.50
C PRO A 387 -31.89 3.39 -8.97
N ASP A 388 -30.66 3.64 -9.43
CA ASP A 388 -30.23 3.36 -10.80
C ASP A 388 -29.32 2.13 -10.83
N ASN A 389 -29.91 0.95 -10.70
CA ASN A 389 -29.21 -0.34 -10.67
C ASN A 389 -29.86 -1.37 -11.59
N TRP A 390 -29.45 -1.40 -12.86
CA TRP A 390 -30.12 -2.18 -13.91
C TRP A 390 -29.23 -3.24 -14.53
N CYS A 391 -29.84 -4.36 -14.89
CA CYS A 391 -29.27 -5.37 -15.77
C CYS A 391 -30.09 -5.43 -17.06
N VAL A 392 -29.47 -5.46 -18.23
CA VAL A 392 -30.12 -5.54 -19.54
C VAL A 392 -29.63 -6.77 -20.30
N ILE A 393 -30.55 -7.53 -20.85
CA ILE A 393 -30.23 -8.77 -21.58
C ILE A 393 -30.86 -8.65 -22.95
N VAL A 394 -30.03 -8.82 -23.98
CA VAL A 394 -30.43 -8.72 -25.38
C VAL A 394 -30.27 -10.07 -26.05
N GLY A 395 -31.32 -10.52 -26.74
CA GLY A 395 -31.32 -11.79 -27.45
C GLY A 395 -32.50 -11.88 -28.42
N THR A 396 -32.64 -13.02 -29.08
CA THR A 396 -33.82 -13.30 -29.92
C THR A 396 -34.99 -13.79 -29.09
N ASP A 397 -36.20 -13.84 -29.65
CA ASP A 397 -37.37 -14.41 -28.96
C ASP A 397 -37.12 -15.83 -28.46
N SER A 398 -36.42 -16.66 -29.24
CA SER A 398 -36.05 -18.03 -28.85
C SER A 398 -35.04 -18.11 -27.71
N SER A 399 -34.27 -17.05 -27.46
CA SER A 399 -33.28 -17.00 -26.38
C SER A 399 -33.93 -16.90 -24.99
N PHE A 400 -35.19 -16.42 -24.94
CA PHE A 400 -35.95 -16.27 -23.71
C PHE A 400 -36.95 -17.41 -23.55
N GLY A 401 -36.51 -18.51 -22.94
CA GLY A 401 -37.36 -19.70 -22.72
C GLY A 401 -38.61 -19.43 -21.85
N VAL A 402 -39.52 -20.40 -21.83
CA VAL A 402 -40.84 -20.31 -21.15
C VAL A 402 -40.75 -20.00 -19.64
N GLY A 403 -39.62 -20.30 -19.00
CA GLY A 403 -39.36 -20.02 -17.58
C GLY A 403 -38.49 -18.79 -17.30
N PHE A 404 -38.23 -17.95 -18.31
CA PHE A 404 -37.39 -16.77 -18.12
C PHE A 404 -38.09 -15.75 -17.20
N PRO A 405 -37.38 -15.11 -16.25
CA PRO A 405 -37.99 -14.15 -15.33
C PRO A 405 -38.67 -12.98 -16.06
N THR A 406 -39.78 -12.50 -15.51
CA THR A 406 -40.50 -11.32 -16.02
C THR A 406 -39.65 -10.07 -15.81
N PRO A 407 -39.32 -9.30 -16.87
CA PRO A 407 -38.54 -8.07 -16.74
C PRO A 407 -39.41 -6.91 -16.25
N GLU A 408 -38.79 -5.91 -15.60
CA GLU A 408 -39.45 -4.63 -15.32
C GLU A 408 -39.58 -3.73 -16.55
N PHE A 409 -38.72 -3.94 -17.55
CA PHE A 409 -38.76 -3.21 -18.81
C PHE A 409 -38.51 -4.15 -19.98
N GLU A 410 -39.33 -4.04 -21.02
CA GLU A 410 -39.20 -4.82 -22.25
C GLU A 410 -39.36 -3.92 -23.47
N ASP A 411 -38.44 -4.03 -24.42
CA ASP A 411 -38.47 -3.34 -25.72
C ASP A 411 -38.07 -4.34 -26.82
N SER A 412 -38.26 -3.97 -28.08
CA SER A 412 -37.86 -4.77 -29.23
C SER A 412 -37.27 -3.88 -30.32
N GLU A 413 -36.06 -4.22 -30.77
CA GLU A 413 -35.36 -3.46 -31.80
C GLU A 413 -34.60 -4.42 -32.73
N ASN A 414 -34.71 -4.24 -34.05
CA ASN A 414 -34.01 -5.08 -35.04
C ASN A 414 -34.20 -6.61 -34.86
N SER A 415 -35.43 -7.04 -34.52
CA SER A 415 -35.77 -8.45 -34.22
C SER A 415 -35.10 -9.04 -32.98
N LEU A 416 -34.44 -8.22 -32.17
CA LEU A 416 -33.95 -8.56 -30.85
C LEU A 416 -34.95 -8.07 -29.79
N LYS A 417 -35.13 -8.89 -28.75
CA LYS A 417 -35.79 -8.50 -27.51
C LYS A 417 -34.77 -7.94 -26.55
N ILE A 418 -35.15 -6.83 -25.92
CA ILE A 418 -34.38 -6.17 -24.88
C ILE A 418 -35.18 -6.33 -23.60
N LYS A 419 -34.67 -7.14 -22.66
CA LYS A 419 -35.29 -7.36 -21.35
C LYS A 419 -34.41 -6.77 -20.26
N ALA A 420 -34.95 -5.89 -19.44
CA ALA A 420 -34.20 -5.25 -18.38
C ALA A 420 -34.81 -5.47 -17.00
N PHE A 421 -33.92 -5.64 -16.02
CA PHE A 421 -34.20 -6.05 -14.65
C PHE A 421 -33.68 -5.02 -13.67
N GLN A 422 -34.52 -4.58 -12.74
CA GLN A 422 -34.14 -3.62 -11.70
C GLN A 422 -33.56 -4.37 -10.49
N LEU A 423 -32.24 -4.36 -10.36
CA LEU A 423 -31.52 -5.16 -9.36
C LEU A 423 -31.78 -4.72 -7.91
N GLY A 424 -32.17 -3.46 -7.68
CA GLY A 424 -32.57 -2.99 -6.35
C GLY A 424 -33.77 -3.76 -5.77
N ARG A 425 -34.70 -4.23 -6.62
CA ARG A 425 -35.88 -5.00 -6.17
C ARG A 425 -35.57 -6.44 -5.81
N THR A 426 -34.46 -6.96 -6.28
CA THR A 426 -34.03 -8.35 -6.13
C THR A 426 -32.80 -8.48 -5.24
N ASN A 427 -32.51 -7.47 -4.41
CA ASN A 427 -31.31 -7.41 -3.56
C ASN A 427 -30.02 -7.68 -4.35
N GLY A 428 -29.88 -7.06 -5.52
CA GLY A 428 -28.72 -7.19 -6.39
C GLY A 428 -28.71 -8.42 -7.29
N ARG A 429 -29.71 -9.31 -7.21
CA ARG A 429 -29.72 -10.58 -7.99
C ARG A 429 -30.31 -10.39 -9.37
N ALA A 430 -29.62 -10.87 -10.40
CA ALA A 430 -30.12 -10.88 -11.77
C ALA A 430 -30.47 -12.31 -12.23
N PRO A 431 -31.14 -12.46 -13.38
CA PRO A 431 -31.28 -13.75 -14.03
C PRO A 431 -29.90 -14.33 -14.41
N SER A 432 -29.71 -15.62 -14.16
CA SER A 432 -28.57 -16.37 -14.69
C SER A 432 -28.85 -16.77 -16.14
N LEU A 433 -27.88 -16.54 -17.01
CA LEU A 433 -27.97 -16.81 -18.44
C LEU A 433 -27.23 -18.08 -18.81
N THR A 434 -27.84 -18.93 -19.63
CA THR A 434 -27.14 -19.99 -20.36
C THR A 434 -26.69 -19.42 -21.70
N LEU A 435 -25.40 -19.14 -21.88
CA LEU A 435 -24.90 -18.32 -23.00
C LEU A 435 -25.22 -18.94 -24.37
N ARG A 436 -25.25 -20.28 -24.47
CA ARG A 436 -25.59 -21.01 -25.70
C ARG A 436 -26.95 -20.62 -26.29
N ASP A 437 -27.93 -20.30 -25.44
CA ASP A 437 -29.29 -19.92 -25.88
C ASP A 437 -29.31 -18.52 -26.52
N PHE A 438 -28.26 -17.73 -26.28
CA PHE A 438 -28.10 -16.36 -26.75
C PHE A 438 -27.11 -16.23 -27.91
N HIS A 439 -26.46 -17.32 -28.35
CA HIS A 439 -25.49 -17.34 -29.46
C HIS A 439 -26.15 -17.25 -30.85
N ILE A 440 -27.21 -16.46 -30.96
CA ILE A 440 -27.88 -16.13 -32.22
C ILE A 440 -27.52 -14.67 -32.53
N PRO A 441 -26.63 -14.43 -33.51
CA PRO A 441 -26.11 -13.09 -33.75
C PRO A 441 -27.22 -12.17 -34.27
N ALA A 442 -27.12 -10.90 -33.87
CA ALA A 442 -27.97 -9.84 -34.39
C ALA A 442 -27.82 -9.70 -35.91
N GLN A 443 -28.92 -9.64 -36.65
CA GLN A 443 -28.87 -9.40 -38.11
C GLN A 443 -28.41 -7.97 -38.44
N LYS A 444 -28.63 -7.03 -37.54
CA LYS A 444 -28.19 -5.63 -37.63
C LYS A 444 -27.57 -5.21 -36.29
N PRO A 445 -26.49 -4.41 -36.31
CA PRO A 445 -25.88 -3.92 -35.08
C PRO A 445 -26.89 -3.10 -34.27
N LEU A 446 -26.91 -3.35 -32.97
CA LEU A 446 -27.74 -2.62 -32.01
C LEU A 446 -26.88 -1.59 -31.29
N ASP A 447 -27.37 -0.35 -31.15
CA ASP A 447 -26.71 0.62 -30.27
C ASP A 447 -27.01 0.28 -28.82
N MET A 448 -26.12 -0.52 -28.23
CA MET A 448 -26.25 -0.98 -26.85
C MET A 448 -26.26 0.15 -25.84
N TRP A 449 -25.54 1.25 -26.08
CA TRP A 449 -25.53 2.37 -25.14
C TRP A 449 -26.88 3.09 -25.13
N ARG A 450 -27.51 3.25 -26.30
CA ARG A 450 -28.87 3.78 -26.40
C ARG A 450 -29.88 2.85 -25.75
N ALA A 451 -29.76 1.54 -25.96
CA ALA A 451 -30.63 0.54 -25.32
C ALA A 451 -30.53 0.61 -23.79
N ILE A 452 -29.30 0.66 -23.24
CA ILE A 452 -29.05 0.81 -21.80
C ILE A 452 -29.65 2.12 -21.26
N ASP A 453 -29.58 3.21 -22.01
CA ASP A 453 -30.04 4.54 -21.56
C ASP A 453 -31.56 4.70 -21.60
N LYS A 454 -32.27 3.98 -22.49
CA LYS A 454 -33.74 3.91 -22.50
C LYS A 454 -34.31 3.21 -21.25
N VAL A 455 -33.55 2.30 -20.64
CA VAL A 455 -34.04 1.56 -19.46
C VAL A 455 -34.23 2.52 -18.30
N GLY A 456 -35.43 2.51 -17.71
CA GLY A 456 -35.81 3.41 -16.63
C GLY A 456 -36.04 4.87 -17.03
N SER A 457 -35.94 5.24 -18.33
CA SER A 457 -36.33 6.58 -18.78
C SER A 457 -37.85 6.69 -18.76
N GLY A 458 -38.41 7.25 -17.68
CA GLY A 458 -39.86 7.41 -17.48
C GLY A 458 -40.43 6.73 -16.22
N ILE A 459 -39.57 6.17 -15.35
CA ILE A 459 -39.93 5.71 -14.00
C ILE A 459 -39.60 6.79 -12.98
#